data_AF-A0A2T1D1J4-F1
#
_entry.id   AF-A0A2T1D1J4-F1
#
_cell.length_a   1.000
_cell.length_b   1.000
_cell.length_c   1.000
_cell.angle_alpha   90.00
_cell.angle_beta   90.00
_cell.angle_gamma   90.00
#
_symmetry.space_group_name_H-M   'P 1'
#
loop_
_entity.id
_entity.type
_entity.pdbx_description
1 polymer ?
#
loop_
_entity_poly.entity_id
_entity_poly.type
_entity_poly.pdbx_seq_one_letter_code
_entity_poly.pdbx_strand_id
1 'polypeptide(L)'
;MTLTEFFNACLTALNLAKVETHPPHRPHPPQEPIPFSMATLKRRALNQHLLERFIATLDLKPTLIKSHPNYPTLCDYGIIAA
;
A
#
# COMPACT_ATOMS: atom_id res chain seq x y z
N MET A 1 7.45 18.82 -18.62
CA MET A 1 6.43 18.55 -17.58
C MET A 1 6.60 19.63 -16.52
N THR A 2 5.66 20.57 -16.46
CA THR A 2 5.72 21.72 -15.55
C THR A 2 5.42 21.26 -14.11
N LEU A 3 5.97 21.95 -13.10
CA LEU A 3 5.78 21.60 -11.68
C LEU A 3 4.29 21.47 -11.30
N THR A 4 3.44 22.24 -11.97
CA THR A 4 1.99 22.27 -11.81
C THR A 4 1.30 20.99 -12.31
N GLU A 5 1.77 20.43 -13.43
CA GLU A 5 1.25 19.15 -13.97
C GLU A 5 1.60 17.97 -13.05
N PHE A 6 2.81 17.97 -12.48
CA PHE A 6 3.22 16.96 -11.50
C PHE A 6 2.34 17.02 -10.24
N PHE A 7 2.11 18.22 -9.71
CA PHE A 7 1.29 18.40 -8.52
C PHE A 7 -0.16 17.95 -8.75
N ASN A 8 -0.73 18.30 -9.91
CA ASN A 8 -2.06 17.87 -10.31
C ASN A 8 -2.12 16.34 -10.48
N ALA A 9 -1.13 15.72 -11.13
CA ALA A 9 -1.06 14.26 -11.26
C ALA A 9 -0.95 13.56 -9.91
N CYS A 10 -0.17 14.10 -8.96
CA CYS A 10 -0.08 13.57 -7.60
C CYS A 10 -1.41 13.68 -6.85
N LEU A 11 -2.13 14.80 -6.97
CA LEU A 11 -3.46 14.97 -6.36
C LEU A 11 -4.50 14.04 -7.00
N THR A 12 -4.45 13.83 -8.31
CA THR A 12 -5.31 12.87 -9.01
C THR A 12 -5.04 11.44 -8.56
N ALA A 13 -3.77 11.03 -8.48
CA ALA A 13 -3.39 9.70 -8.00
C ALA A 13 -3.80 9.49 -6.53
N LEU A 14 -3.68 10.55 -5.70
CA LEU A 14 -4.13 10.55 -4.31
C LEU A 14 -5.65 10.38 -4.19
N ASN A 15 -6.41 11.13 -4.97
CA ASN A 15 -7.87 11.05 -5.00
C ASN A 15 -8.35 9.69 -5.50
N LEU A 16 -7.66 9.11 -6.50
CA LEU A 16 -7.96 7.77 -7.00
C LEU A 16 -7.72 6.69 -5.93
N ALA A 17 -6.57 6.72 -5.25
CA ALA A 17 -6.26 5.79 -4.17
C ALA A 17 -7.30 5.88 -3.03
N LYS A 18 -7.76 7.09 -2.69
CA LYS A 18 -8.80 7.29 -1.68
C LYS A 18 -10.14 6.66 -2.09
N VAL A 19 -10.54 6.79 -3.36
CA VAL A 19 -11.77 6.16 -3.89
C VAL A 19 -11.67 4.64 -3.91
N GLU A 20 -10.50 4.09 -4.26
CA GLU A 20 -10.28 2.63 -4.26
C GLU A 20 -10.36 2.03 -2.84
N THR A 21 -9.92 2.77 -1.81
CA THR A 21 -10.04 2.32 -0.42
C THR A 21 -11.46 2.41 0.14
N HIS A 22 -12.28 3.34 -0.37
CA HIS A 22 -13.65 3.58 0.06
C HIS A 22 -14.61 3.58 -1.14
N PRO A 23 -14.90 2.40 -1.72
CA PRO A 23 -15.88 2.31 -2.79
C PRO A 23 -17.25 2.76 -2.27
N PRO A 24 -17.96 3.68 -2.97
CA PRO A 24 -19.23 4.26 -2.51
C PRO A 24 -20.40 3.27 -2.42
N HIS A 25 -20.20 2.02 -2.86
CA HIS A 25 -21.23 0.98 -2.96
C HIS A 25 -20.97 -0.25 -2.07
N ARG A 26 -20.51 -0.06 -0.82
CA ARG A 26 -20.53 -1.16 0.18
C ARG A 26 -21.56 -0.88 1.27
N PRO A 27 -22.65 -1.68 1.35
CA PRO A 27 -23.52 -1.67 2.52
C PRO A 27 -22.86 -2.51 3.62
N HIS A 28 -22.06 -1.88 4.50
CA HIS A 28 -21.60 -2.51 5.75
C HIS A 28 -21.28 -1.42 6.81
N PRO A 29 -21.32 -1.74 8.12
CA PRO A 29 -21.78 -0.94 9.26
C PRO A 29 -20.74 0.14 9.65
N PRO A 30 -20.82 0.87 10.78
CA PRO A 30 -19.88 1.94 11.08
C PRO A 30 -18.53 1.33 11.48
N GLN A 31 -17.78 0.85 10.49
CA GLN A 31 -16.35 0.66 10.61
C GLN A 31 -15.75 2.04 10.36
N GLU A 32 -15.07 2.54 11.38
CA GLU A 32 -14.36 3.80 11.36
C GLU A 32 -13.54 3.89 10.06
N PRO A 33 -13.59 5.03 9.35
CA PRO A 33 -12.86 5.19 8.10
C PRO A 33 -11.38 4.95 8.39
N ILE A 34 -10.82 3.91 7.77
CA ILE A 34 -9.39 3.59 7.93
C ILE A 34 -8.61 4.83 7.50
N PRO A 35 -7.85 5.48 8.40
CA PRO A 35 -7.20 6.74 8.09
C PRO A 35 -6.16 6.52 6.99
N PHE A 36 -6.42 7.11 5.83
CA PHE A 36 -5.48 7.13 4.72
C PHE A 36 -4.28 7.99 5.10
N SER A 37 -3.09 7.37 5.18
CA SER A 37 -1.83 8.07 5.44
C SER A 37 -0.83 7.79 4.33
N MET A 38 -0.27 8.85 3.76
CA MET A 38 0.81 8.73 2.78
C MET A 38 2.06 8.05 3.39
N ALA A 39 2.28 8.20 4.70
CA ALA A 39 3.37 7.51 5.39
C ALA A 39 3.18 5.99 5.41
N THR A 40 1.94 5.54 5.60
CA THR A 40 1.52 4.14 5.53
C THR A 40 1.78 3.56 4.14
N LEU A 41 1.36 4.28 3.09
CA LEU A 41 1.49 3.82 1.70
C LEU A 41 2.97 3.74 1.27
N LYS A 42 3.78 4.75 1.61
CA LYS A 42 5.22 4.77 1.35
C LYS A 42 5.95 3.64 2.07
N ARG A 43 5.62 3.39 3.34
CA ARG A 43 6.27 2.34 4.13
C ARG A 43 5.93 0.95 3.61
N ARG A 44 4.67 0.71 3.26
CA ARG A 44 4.25 -0.55 2.64
C ARG A 44 4.99 -0.84 1.34
N ALA A 45 5.10 0.16 0.46
CA ALA A 45 5.83 0.03 -0.80
C ALA A 45 7.32 -0.27 -0.59
N LEU A 46 7.95 0.39 0.39
CA LEU A 46 9.33 0.11 0.78
C LEU A 46 9.50 -1.32 1.30
N ASN A 47 8.64 -1.76 2.21
CA ASN A 47 8.67 -3.11 2.78
C ASN A 47 8.52 -4.17 1.68
N GLN A 48 7.57 -3.97 0.75
CA GLN A 48 7.40 -4.86 -0.39
C GLN A 48 8.67 -4.92 -1.25
N HIS A 49 9.28 -3.78 -1.56
CA HIS A 49 10.53 -3.74 -2.33
C HIS A 49 11.68 -4.47 -1.61
N LEU A 50 11.82 -4.29 -0.29
CA LEU A 50 12.82 -4.99 0.52
C LEU A 50 12.59 -6.50 0.53
N LEU A 51 11.33 -6.94 0.64
CA LEU A 51 10.98 -8.36 0.56
C LEU A 51 11.35 -8.95 -0.80
N GLU A 52 11.04 -8.29 -1.91
CA GLU A 52 11.46 -8.73 -3.25
C GLU A 52 12.98 -8.84 -3.36
N ARG A 53 13.72 -7.87 -2.79
CA ARG A 53 15.19 -7.90 -2.75
C ARG A 53 15.72 -9.06 -1.94
N PHE A 54 15.16 -9.34 -0.76
CA PHE A 54 15.58 -10.50 0.04
C PHE A 54 15.27 -11.82 -0.65
N ILE A 55 14.07 -11.93 -1.24
CA ILE A 55 13.67 -13.13 -1.99
C ILE A 55 14.66 -13.39 -3.13
N ALA A 56 15.00 -12.38 -3.92
CA ALA A 56 15.94 -12.52 -5.04
C ALA A 56 17.39 -12.77 -4.58
N THR A 57 17.84 -12.10 -3.51
CA THR A 57 19.24 -12.19 -3.05
C THR A 57 19.53 -13.53 -2.37
N LEU A 58 18.54 -14.09 -1.67
CA LEU A 58 18.67 -15.36 -0.96
C LEU A 58 18.19 -16.56 -1.77
N ASP A 59 17.87 -16.37 -3.06
CA ASP A 59 17.34 -17.38 -3.97
C ASP A 59 16.11 -18.11 -3.40
N LEU A 60 15.24 -17.36 -2.73
CA LEU A 60 14.02 -17.90 -2.14
C LEU A 60 12.94 -18.02 -3.21
N LYS A 61 12.05 -19.01 -3.06
CA LYS A 61 10.94 -19.22 -3.99
C LYS A 61 9.86 -18.13 -3.83
N PRO A 62 9.70 -17.20 -4.79
CA PRO A 62 8.80 -16.05 -4.62
C PRO A 62 7.34 -16.46 -4.50
N THR A 63 6.95 -17.51 -5.24
CA THR A 63 5.57 -18.01 -5.27
C THR A 63 5.12 -18.54 -3.91
N LEU A 64 6.00 -19.24 -3.20
CA LEU A 64 5.71 -19.80 -1.87
C LEU A 64 5.60 -18.70 -0.81
N ILE A 65 6.50 -17.71 -0.87
CA ILE A 65 6.55 -16.62 0.10
C ILE A 65 5.35 -15.68 -0.07
N LYS A 66 5.02 -15.29 -1.31
CA LYS A 66 3.89 -14.38 -1.57
C LYS A 66 2.53 -15.04 -1.32
N SER A 67 2.43 -16.37 -1.39
CA SER A 67 1.22 -17.10 -1.02
C SER A 67 1.03 -17.28 0.48
N HIS A 68 2.04 -16.96 1.29
CA HIS A 68 1.99 -17.19 2.73
C HIS A 68 1.01 -16.19 3.40
N PRO A 69 0.14 -16.63 4.32
CA PRO A 69 -0.85 -15.76 4.97
C PRO A 69 -0.23 -14.60 5.75
N ASN A 70 1.03 -14.75 6.19
CA ASN A 70 1.77 -13.69 6.90
C ASN A 70 2.48 -12.69 5.97
N TYR A 71 2.46 -12.88 4.65
CA TYR A 71 3.09 -11.96 3.70
C TYR A 71 2.52 -10.53 3.80
N PRO A 72 1.19 -10.32 3.87
CA PRO A 72 0.61 -9.00 4.10
C PRO A 72 1.11 -8.35 5.40
N THR A 73 1.26 -9.12 6.48
CA THR A 73 1.78 -8.63 7.77
C THR A 73 3.20 -8.08 7.65
N LEU A 74 4.04 -8.70 6.81
CA LEU A 74 5.39 -8.19 6.53
C LEU A 74 5.36 -6.93 5.66
N CYS A 75 4.48 -6.88 4.66
CA CYS A 75 4.25 -5.65 3.90
C CYS A 75 3.79 -4.51 4.81
N ASP A 76 2.95 -4.82 5.79
CA ASP A 76 2.36 -3.85 6.70
C ASP A 76 3.24 -3.53 7.93
N TYR A 77 4.44 -4.09 8.00
CA TYR A 77 5.36 -3.90 9.11
C TYR A 77 5.72 -2.42 9.34
N GLY A 78 5.55 -1.94 10.57
CA GLY A 78 5.87 -0.55 10.95
C GLY A 78 4.93 0.51 10.34
N ILE A 79 3.86 0.08 9.66
CA ILE A 79 2.72 0.96 9.36
C ILE A 79 2.07 1.29 10.69
N ILE A 80 2.01 2.59 11.01
CA ILE A 80 1.22 3.07 12.13
C ILE A 80 -0.22 3.05 11.63
N ALA A 81 -1.02 2.07 12.09
CA ALA A 81 -2.46 2.20 12.02
C ALA A 81 -2.81 3.43 12.86
N ALA A 82 -3.23 4.50 12.18
CA ALA A 82 -3.82 5.64 12.87
C ALA A 82 -5.21 5.27 13.38
#